data_AF-A0A6J8DAZ9-F1
#
_entry.id   AF-A0A6J8DAZ9-F1
#
_cell.length_a   1.000
_cell.length_b   1.000
_cell.length_c   1.000
_cell.angle_alpha   90.00
_cell.angle_beta   90.00
_cell.angle_gamma   90.00
#
_symmetry.space_group_name_H-M   'P 1'
#
loop_
_entity.id
_entity.type
_entity.pdbx_description
1 polymer ?
#
loop_
_entity_poly.entity_id
_entity_poly.type
_entity_poly.pdbx_seq_one_letter_code
_entity_poly.pdbx_strand_id
1 'polypeptide(L)'
;MKEHDFETKYNGSTFIHSNGCDTTAIDYFIFQNLYKHTVLEISKLDIISNVSDHYPIKLILQYHHPVKQINSSNTSVKRKIKWDKVDTQLYESLIASEISDSKPTIETIEDVTKAFKNLNQIIIKSTKAAAPAIKMGKKRPKLLVMNDAIKEAIKKKKLAFHDWKSNGRPKESDSIYLKKKKLTTHILRKECRLEVAKHRINERQKLINARTSDRNMFYKIIKSQRGKLSRFIDQLHVDDNTYHNDNIIEGWRSHFHKLAKKEQNQNYDIQYLDLIEKEAKIIIDICKDRFKHNPITEEEISKAISCLNRNKICRSFLLKNKISYMVVSNCKIFTTIYQQIF
;
A
#
# COMPACT_ATOMS: atom_id res chain seq x y z
N MET A 1 -2.04 -31.14 -12.22
CA MET A 1 -3.06 -30.38 -11.48
C MET A 1 -4.26 -31.29 -11.26
N LYS A 2 -4.36 -31.92 -10.09
CA LYS A 2 -5.57 -32.65 -9.70
C LYS A 2 -6.58 -31.64 -9.14
N GLU A 3 -7.74 -31.57 -9.80
CA GLU A 3 -9.04 -31.05 -9.35
C GLU A 3 -9.01 -30.00 -8.23
N HIS A 4 -8.85 -28.73 -8.62
CA HIS A 4 -9.50 -27.65 -7.89
C HIS A 4 -10.98 -27.71 -8.26
N ASP A 5 -11.78 -28.45 -7.49
CA ASP A 5 -13.23 -28.34 -7.58
C ASP A 5 -13.64 -26.94 -7.14
N PHE A 6 -13.98 -26.10 -8.12
CA PHE A 6 -14.50 -24.75 -7.94
C PHE A 6 -15.98 -24.80 -7.52
N GLU A 7 -16.30 -25.49 -6.43
CA GLU A 7 -17.68 -25.53 -5.95
C GLU A 7 -17.94 -24.44 -4.91
N THR A 8 -18.22 -23.23 -5.37
CA THR A 8 -19.09 -22.29 -4.65
C THR A 8 -19.85 -21.39 -5.64
N LYS A 9 -20.67 -21.97 -6.51
CA LYS A 9 -21.76 -21.19 -7.09
C LYS A 9 -22.82 -21.03 -6.02
N TYR A 10 -22.89 -19.85 -5.43
CA TYR A 10 -24.08 -19.46 -4.68
C TYR A 10 -25.24 -19.23 -5.68
N ASN A 11 -26.47 -19.61 -5.31
CA ASN A 11 -27.66 -19.59 -6.16
C ASN A 11 -28.24 -18.16 -6.37
N GLY A 12 -27.41 -17.18 -6.71
CA GLY A 12 -27.91 -15.84 -7.01
C GLY A 12 -26.85 -14.84 -7.41
N SER A 13 -27.29 -13.77 -8.06
CA SER A 13 -26.44 -12.65 -8.45
C SER A 13 -25.96 -11.85 -7.24
N THR A 14 -24.68 -11.52 -7.27
CA THR A 14 -23.98 -10.70 -6.26
C THR A 14 -23.74 -9.29 -6.76
N PHE A 15 -23.92 -9.04 -8.05
CA PHE A 15 -23.78 -7.75 -8.68
C PHE A 15 -25.04 -7.41 -9.47
N ILE A 16 -25.51 -6.17 -9.33
CA ILE A 16 -26.56 -5.58 -10.16
C ILE A 16 -25.89 -4.52 -11.03
N HIS A 17 -25.99 -4.68 -12.35
CA HIS A 17 -25.48 -3.70 -13.28
C HIS A 17 -26.22 -2.35 -13.12
N SER A 18 -25.59 -1.25 -13.51
CA SER A 18 -26.14 0.10 -13.32
C SER A 18 -27.46 0.37 -14.04
N ASN A 19 -27.82 -0.47 -15.02
CA ASN A 19 -29.11 -0.43 -15.72
C ASN A 19 -30.26 -1.07 -14.92
N GLY A 20 -29.97 -1.73 -13.80
CA GLY A 20 -30.97 -2.36 -12.93
C GLY A 20 -31.60 -3.64 -13.48
N CYS A 21 -31.27 -4.05 -14.71
CA CYS A 21 -31.86 -5.20 -15.38
C CYS A 21 -30.90 -6.40 -15.40
N ASP A 22 -29.60 -6.15 -15.59
CA ASP A 22 -28.63 -7.22 -15.66
C ASP A 22 -28.06 -7.53 -14.28
N THR A 23 -27.97 -8.81 -13.96
CA THR A 23 -27.37 -9.24 -12.70
C THR A 23 -26.37 -10.36 -12.96
N THR A 24 -25.24 -10.33 -12.25
CA THR A 24 -24.16 -11.32 -12.40
C THR A 24 -23.66 -11.79 -11.04
N ALA A 25 -23.05 -12.97 -10.99
CA ALA A 25 -22.41 -13.51 -9.81
C ALA A 25 -20.90 -13.49 -10.02
N ILE A 26 -20.26 -12.40 -9.60
CA ILE A 26 -18.83 -12.15 -9.84
C ILE A 26 -18.00 -12.13 -8.55
N ASP A 27 -18.65 -12.31 -7.40
CA ASP A 27 -18.02 -12.37 -6.08
C ASP A 27 -18.04 -13.82 -5.57
N TYR A 28 -16.90 -14.32 -5.10
CA TYR A 28 -16.75 -15.73 -4.71
C TYR A 28 -15.73 -15.91 -3.58
N PHE A 29 -15.84 -17.02 -2.85
CA PHE A 29 -14.82 -17.49 -1.91
C PHE A 29 -14.12 -18.70 -2.52
N ILE A 30 -12.79 -18.62 -2.69
CA ILE A 30 -11.99 -19.75 -3.17
C ILE A 30 -11.29 -20.38 -1.97
N PHE A 31 -11.44 -21.68 -1.81
CA PHE A 31 -10.69 -22.47 -0.83
C PHE A 31 -10.33 -23.83 -1.41
N GLN A 32 -9.28 -24.46 -0.86
CA GLN A 32 -8.88 -25.80 -1.27
C GLN A 32 -9.91 -26.82 -0.77
N ASN A 33 -10.17 -27.88 -1.55
CA ASN A 33 -11.17 -28.89 -1.21
C ASN A 33 -10.95 -29.52 0.18
N LEU A 34 -9.69 -29.63 0.60
CA LEU A 34 -9.34 -30.13 1.93
C LEU A 34 -9.94 -29.31 3.09
N TYR A 35 -10.27 -28.03 2.87
CA TYR A 35 -10.91 -27.16 3.86
C TYR A 35 -12.44 -27.10 3.72
N LYS A 36 -13.05 -27.82 2.76
CA LYS A 36 -14.50 -27.78 2.52
C LYS A 36 -15.30 -28.16 3.77
N HIS A 37 -14.81 -29.12 4.56
CA HIS A 37 -15.42 -29.54 5.82
C HIS A 37 -15.45 -28.43 6.90
N THR A 38 -14.60 -27.40 6.80
CA THR A 38 -14.60 -26.27 7.73
C THR A 38 -15.67 -25.23 7.38
N VAL A 39 -16.30 -25.31 6.22
CA VAL A 39 -17.31 -24.35 5.77
C VAL A 39 -18.68 -24.75 6.34
N LEU A 40 -19.20 -23.94 7.26
CA LEU A 40 -20.53 -24.15 7.84
C LEU A 40 -21.63 -23.56 6.98
N GLU A 41 -21.39 -22.35 6.48
CA GLU A 41 -22.40 -21.59 5.75
C GLU A 41 -21.71 -20.63 4.80
N ILE A 42 -22.21 -20.55 3.57
CA ILE A 42 -21.99 -19.42 2.67
C ILE A 42 -23.37 -18.83 2.45
N SER A 43 -23.52 -17.51 2.55
CA SER A 43 -24.80 -16.85 2.27
C SER A 43 -24.63 -15.46 1.65
N LYS A 44 -25.47 -15.13 0.66
CA LYS A 44 -25.61 -13.76 0.18
C LYS A 44 -26.42 -12.97 1.21
N LEU A 45 -25.92 -11.81 1.62
CA LEU A 45 -26.65 -10.93 2.50
C LEU A 45 -27.51 -9.99 1.63
N ASP A 46 -28.83 -10.21 1.63
CA ASP A 46 -29.84 -9.35 0.99
C ASP A 46 -30.05 -8.04 1.77
N ILE A 47 -28.94 -7.39 2.08
CA ILE A 47 -28.94 -6.07 2.68
C ILE A 47 -28.96 -5.11 1.50
N ILE A 48 -30.16 -4.66 1.12
CA ILE A 48 -30.34 -3.55 0.19
C ILE A 48 -29.66 -2.34 0.82
N SER A 49 -28.45 -2.07 0.38
CA SER A 49 -27.67 -0.95 0.86
C SER A 49 -27.22 -0.17 -0.36
N ASN A 50 -27.71 1.07 -0.50
CA ASN A 50 -27.36 1.99 -1.60
C ASN A 50 -25.89 2.49 -1.50
N VAL A 51 -24.99 1.63 -1.04
CA VAL A 51 -23.56 1.89 -0.83
C VAL A 51 -22.70 1.16 -1.83
N SER A 52 -23.24 0.12 -2.50
CA SER A 52 -22.61 -0.61 -3.61
C SER A 52 -23.69 -1.22 -4.50
N ASP A 53 -23.33 -1.40 -5.76
CA ASP A 53 -23.93 -2.28 -6.77
C ASP A 53 -23.68 -3.79 -6.52
N HIS A 54 -22.90 -4.11 -5.49
CA HIS A 54 -22.65 -5.49 -5.04
C HIS A 54 -23.38 -5.83 -3.73
N TYR A 55 -23.94 -7.03 -3.66
CA TYR A 55 -24.40 -7.68 -2.44
C TYR A 55 -23.22 -8.33 -1.69
N PRO A 56 -23.09 -8.09 -0.38
CA PRO A 56 -22.09 -8.78 0.42
C PRO A 56 -22.35 -10.30 0.48
N ILE A 57 -21.28 -11.09 0.47
CA ILE A 57 -21.34 -12.52 0.75
C ILE A 57 -20.72 -12.79 2.13
N LYS A 58 -21.39 -13.61 2.92
CA LYS A 58 -20.97 -14.09 4.23
C LYS A 58 -20.45 -15.52 4.10
N LEU A 59 -19.32 -15.79 4.76
CA LEU A 59 -18.76 -17.12 4.93
C LEU A 59 -18.61 -17.37 6.44
N ILE A 60 -19.16 -18.48 6.93
CA ILE A 60 -18.97 -18.97 8.29
C ILE A 60 -18.09 -20.20 8.22
N LEU A 61 -16.99 -20.17 8.99
CA LEU A 61 -16.05 -21.26 9.12
C LEU A 61 -16.10 -21.83 10.54
N GLN A 62 -16.04 -23.15 10.65
CA GLN A 62 -15.75 -23.87 11.89
C GLN A 62 -14.25 -24.04 12.02
N TYR A 63 -13.67 -23.48 13.08
CA TYR A 63 -12.23 -23.60 13.35
C TYR A 63 -12.01 -24.49 14.58
N HIS A 64 -11.29 -25.59 14.41
CA HIS A 64 -11.07 -26.59 15.46
C HIS A 64 -9.78 -26.39 16.27
N HIS A 65 -8.92 -25.45 15.88
CA HIS A 65 -7.65 -25.22 16.59
C HIS A 65 -7.71 -23.98 17.50
N PRO A 66 -7.14 -24.02 18.72
CA PRO A 66 -7.01 -22.84 19.54
C PRO A 66 -6.07 -21.85 18.84
N VAL A 67 -6.52 -20.61 18.65
CA VAL A 67 -5.71 -19.53 18.09
C VAL A 67 -4.53 -19.29 19.02
N LYS A 68 -3.33 -19.74 18.62
CA LYS A 68 -2.09 -19.42 19.33
C LYS A 68 -1.92 -17.90 19.36
N GLN A 69 -1.93 -17.31 20.55
CA GLN A 69 -1.66 -15.89 20.70
C GLN A 69 -0.21 -15.63 20.25
N ILE A 70 -0.07 -14.90 19.14
CA ILE A 70 1.23 -14.44 18.67
C ILE A 70 1.69 -13.36 19.66
N ASN A 71 2.69 -13.69 20.48
CA ASN A 71 3.36 -12.73 21.36
C ASN A 71 4.11 -11.71 20.50
N SER A 72 3.46 -10.59 20.16
CA SER A 72 4.11 -9.49 19.47
C SER A 72 5.04 -8.75 20.45
N SER A 73 6.35 -8.98 20.33
CA SER A 73 7.37 -8.18 21.01
C SER A 73 7.41 -6.77 20.42
N ASN A 74 6.51 -5.89 20.88
CA ASN A 74 6.53 -4.48 20.52
C ASN A 74 7.62 -3.76 21.33
N THR A 75 8.59 -3.15 20.64
CA THR A 75 9.52 -2.18 21.20
C THR A 75 8.74 -0.99 21.78
N SER A 76 8.58 -1.00 23.11
CA SER A 76 7.78 0.01 23.81
C SER A 76 8.53 1.34 23.84
N VAL A 77 8.04 2.32 23.07
CA VAL A 77 8.36 3.73 23.30
C VAL A 77 8.04 4.05 24.76
N LYS A 78 9.04 4.47 25.55
CA LYS A 78 8.85 4.89 26.94
C LYS A 78 7.88 6.08 26.97
N ARG A 79 6.66 5.86 27.43
CA ARG A 79 5.64 6.92 27.63
C ARG A 79 5.36 7.06 29.11
N LYS A 80 5.10 8.31 29.54
CA LYS A 80 4.74 8.64 30.92
C LYS A 80 3.46 7.88 31.33
N ILE A 81 3.52 7.28 32.52
CA ILE A 81 2.41 6.56 33.15
C ILE A 81 1.36 7.57 33.61
N LYS A 82 0.08 7.25 33.38
CA LYS A 82 -1.06 8.04 33.85
C LYS A 82 -1.59 7.41 35.13
N TRP A 83 -1.01 7.82 36.27
CA TRP A 83 -1.33 7.27 37.59
C TRP A 83 -2.81 7.41 37.97
N ASP A 84 -3.49 8.44 37.44
CA ASP A 84 -4.93 8.68 37.59
C ASP A 84 -5.83 7.56 37.01
N LYS A 85 -5.25 6.66 36.21
CA LYS A 85 -5.99 5.59 35.52
C LYS A 85 -5.52 4.19 35.88
N VAL A 86 -4.53 4.06 36.75
CA VAL A 86 -4.04 2.76 37.20
C VAL A 86 -5.07 2.21 38.18
N ASP A 87 -5.39 0.92 38.05
CA ASP A 87 -6.18 0.22 39.06
C ASP A 87 -5.33 0.05 40.33
N THR A 88 -5.59 0.89 41.34
CA THR A 88 -4.79 0.96 42.57
C THR A 88 -4.81 -0.36 43.33
N GLN A 89 -5.96 -1.03 43.42
CA GLN A 89 -6.09 -2.29 44.17
C GLN A 89 -5.32 -3.42 43.49
N LEU A 90 -5.43 -3.52 42.16
CA LEU A 90 -4.66 -4.49 41.39
C LEU A 90 -3.15 -4.19 41.46
N TYR A 91 -2.76 -2.92 41.40
CA TYR A 91 -1.36 -2.53 41.51
C TYR A 91 -0.76 -2.91 42.87
N GLU A 92 -1.45 -2.59 43.97
CA GLU A 92 -1.01 -2.88 45.33
C GLU A 92 -0.87 -4.39 45.57
N SER A 93 -1.86 -5.17 45.14
CA SER A 93 -1.82 -6.65 45.26
C SER A 93 -0.66 -7.27 44.47
N LEU A 94 -0.38 -6.79 43.25
CA LEU A 94 0.74 -7.27 42.44
C LEU A 94 2.10 -6.91 43.06
N ILE A 95 2.24 -5.70 43.61
CA ILE A 95 3.47 -5.30 44.32
C ILE A 95 3.66 -6.14 45.59
N ALA A 96 2.63 -6.30 46.40
CA ALA A 96 2.72 -7.07 47.65
C ALA A 96 3.14 -8.53 47.37
N SER A 97 2.54 -9.15 46.34
CA SER A 97 2.92 -10.50 45.91
C SER A 97 4.37 -10.57 45.46
N GLU A 98 4.79 -9.72 44.52
CA GLU A 98 6.15 -9.82 43.96
C GLU A 98 7.25 -9.43 44.95
N ILE A 99 6.99 -8.50 45.88
CA ILE A 99 7.94 -8.17 46.96
C ILE A 99 8.11 -9.36 47.90
N SER A 100 7.00 -9.98 48.32
CA SER A 100 7.01 -11.18 49.18
C SER A 100 7.82 -12.33 48.55
N ASP A 101 7.71 -12.50 47.23
CA ASP A 101 8.43 -13.54 46.49
C ASP A 101 9.92 -13.22 46.28
N SER A 102 10.28 -11.92 46.24
CA SER A 102 11.63 -11.48 45.85
C SER A 102 12.73 -11.73 46.90
N LYS A 103 12.37 -11.92 48.17
CA LYS A 103 13.25 -12.17 49.34
C LYS A 103 14.70 -11.67 49.16
N PRO A 104 14.93 -10.35 49.03
CA PRO A 104 16.26 -9.83 48.73
C PRO A 104 17.19 -9.95 49.94
N THR A 105 18.42 -10.41 49.71
CA THR A 105 19.54 -10.24 50.65
C THR A 105 20.06 -8.79 50.57
N ILE A 106 20.61 -8.27 51.68
CA ILE A 106 21.13 -6.89 51.78
C ILE A 106 22.48 -6.83 52.51
N GLU A 107 23.27 -7.89 52.43
CA GLU A 107 24.52 -8.02 53.18
C GLU A 107 25.67 -7.20 52.56
N THR A 108 25.65 -7.00 51.24
CA THR A 108 26.66 -6.24 50.51
C THR A 108 26.08 -5.02 49.78
N ILE A 109 26.95 -4.06 49.41
CA ILE A 109 26.57 -2.90 48.58
C ILE A 109 26.01 -3.34 47.22
N GLU A 110 26.52 -4.45 46.69
CA GLU A 110 26.06 -5.05 45.43
C GLU A 110 24.66 -5.64 45.58
N ASP A 111 24.38 -6.29 46.71
CA ASP A 111 23.04 -6.79 47.04
C ASP A 111 22.02 -5.66 47.14
N VAL A 112 22.37 -4.55 47.81
CA VAL A 112 21.52 -3.36 47.90
C VAL A 112 21.23 -2.80 46.50
N THR A 113 22.23 -2.72 45.63
CA THR A 113 22.08 -2.25 44.25
C THR A 113 21.17 -3.18 43.44
N LYS A 114 21.30 -4.50 43.64
CA LYS A 114 20.50 -5.52 42.98
C LYS A 114 19.04 -5.49 43.47
N ALA A 115 18.84 -5.36 44.78
CA ALA A 115 17.53 -5.20 45.39
C ALA A 115 16.81 -3.95 44.85
N PHE A 116 17.51 -2.82 44.75
CA PHE A 116 16.95 -1.58 44.19
C PHE A 116 16.56 -1.71 42.71
N LYS A 117 17.40 -2.38 41.90
CA LYS A 117 17.05 -2.68 40.50
C LYS A 117 15.83 -3.59 40.39
N ASN A 118 15.75 -4.62 41.24
CA ASN A 118 14.64 -5.55 41.27
C ASN A 118 13.34 -4.83 41.66
N LEU A 119 13.38 -4.01 42.71
CA LEU A 119 12.25 -3.21 43.16
C LEU A 119 11.74 -2.28 42.05
N ASN A 120 12.63 -1.61 41.32
CA ASN A 120 12.25 -0.80 40.16
C ASN A 120 11.59 -1.62 39.05
N GLN A 121 12.05 -2.85 38.81
CA GLN A 121 11.44 -3.73 37.81
C GLN A 121 10.04 -4.17 38.24
N ILE A 122 9.86 -4.56 39.51
CA ILE A 122 8.57 -4.91 40.11
C ILE A 122 7.60 -3.74 39.95
N ILE A 123 8.00 -2.53 40.37
CA ILE A 123 7.17 -1.32 40.24
C ILE A 123 6.76 -1.11 38.78
N ILE A 124 7.70 -1.15 37.82
CA ILE A 124 7.41 -0.94 36.41
C ILE A 124 6.47 -2.02 35.85
N LYS A 125 6.68 -3.28 36.22
CA LYS A 125 5.90 -4.44 35.76
C LYS A 125 4.48 -4.38 36.30
N SER A 126 4.31 -4.22 37.61
CA SER A 126 3.01 -4.10 38.28
C SER A 126 2.23 -2.89 37.77
N THR A 127 2.91 -1.74 37.55
CA THR A 127 2.25 -0.56 36.99
C THR A 127 1.76 -0.79 35.56
N LYS A 128 2.53 -1.50 34.73
CA LYS A 128 2.11 -1.82 33.35
C LYS A 128 0.93 -2.79 33.31
N ALA A 129 0.88 -3.74 34.24
CA ALA A 129 -0.20 -4.71 34.34
C ALA A 129 -1.51 -4.08 34.85
N ALA A 130 -1.41 -3.19 35.85
CA ALA A 130 -2.56 -2.49 36.43
C ALA A 130 -3.02 -1.27 35.61
N ALA A 131 -2.20 -0.78 34.68
CA ALA A 131 -2.60 0.29 33.77
C ALA A 131 -3.52 -0.27 32.65
N PRO A 132 -4.59 0.46 32.29
CA PRO A 132 -5.48 0.03 31.22
C PRO A 132 -4.73 -0.09 29.90
N ALA A 133 -4.95 -1.21 29.21
CA ALA A 133 -4.33 -1.49 27.92
C ALA A 133 -4.54 -0.30 26.97
N ILE A 134 -3.44 0.38 26.65
CA ILE A 134 -3.48 1.55 25.79
C ILE A 134 -3.84 1.07 24.40
N LYS A 135 -5.10 1.24 24.02
CA LYS A 135 -5.54 1.07 22.63
C LYS A 135 -4.67 2.01 21.79
N MET A 136 -3.73 1.45 21.05
CA MET A 136 -2.98 2.16 20.01
C MET A 136 -4.03 2.78 19.10
N GLY A 137 -4.34 4.05 19.30
CA GLY A 137 -5.26 4.77 18.46
C GLY A 137 -4.69 4.69 17.05
N LYS A 138 -5.31 3.88 16.19
CA LYS A 138 -4.99 3.85 14.77
C LYS A 138 -4.91 5.31 14.34
N LYS A 139 -3.74 5.77 13.88
CA LYS A 139 -3.57 7.14 13.37
C LYS A 139 -4.69 7.33 12.38
N ARG A 140 -5.70 8.12 12.76
CA ARG A 140 -6.85 8.37 11.88
C ARG A 140 -6.24 8.96 10.62
N PRO A 141 -6.50 8.40 9.43
CA PRO A 141 -6.01 9.00 8.21
C PRO A 141 -6.44 10.47 8.24
N LYS A 142 -5.47 11.39 8.20
CA LYS A 142 -5.80 12.81 8.02
C LYS A 142 -6.56 12.87 6.70
N LEU A 143 -7.78 13.39 6.73
CA LEU A 143 -8.51 13.70 5.51
C LEU A 143 -7.59 14.63 4.71
N LEU A 144 -7.13 14.15 3.55
CA LEU A 144 -6.17 14.86 2.70
C LEU A 144 -6.75 16.15 2.12
N VAL A 145 -8.09 16.28 2.13
CA VAL A 145 -8.79 17.40 1.51
C VAL A 145 -9.92 17.86 2.43
N MET A 146 -9.97 19.17 2.72
CA MET A 146 -10.93 19.80 3.61
C MET A 146 -11.57 20.99 2.86
N ASN A 147 -12.71 20.75 2.22
CA ASN A 147 -13.50 21.80 1.55
C ASN A 147 -14.61 22.32 2.48
N ASP A 148 -15.31 23.38 2.09
CA ASP A 148 -16.34 24.00 2.93
C ASP A 148 -17.57 23.10 3.11
N ALA A 149 -17.92 22.29 2.11
CA ALA A 149 -18.99 21.29 2.23
C ALA A 149 -18.72 20.25 3.33
N ILE A 150 -17.47 19.76 3.43
CA ILE A 150 -17.02 18.84 4.49
C ILE A 150 -17.04 19.56 5.85
N LYS A 151 -16.59 20.82 5.93
CA LYS A 151 -16.63 21.59 7.18
C LYS A 151 -18.08 21.75 7.68
N GLU A 152 -19.00 22.09 6.79
CA GLU A 152 -20.43 22.19 7.12
C GLU A 152 -21.03 20.84 7.50
N ALA A 153 -20.69 19.75 6.80
CA ALA A 153 -21.11 18.41 7.18
C ALA A 153 -20.57 17.98 8.56
N ILE A 154 -19.34 18.37 8.92
CA ILE A 154 -18.77 18.16 10.26
C ILE A 154 -19.57 18.93 11.32
N LYS A 155 -19.88 20.21 11.08
CA LYS A 155 -20.70 21.01 12.01
C LYS A 155 -22.07 20.36 12.23
N LYS A 156 -22.79 20.04 11.15
CA LYS A 156 -24.10 19.37 11.20
C LYS A 156 -24.05 18.03 11.95
N LYS A 157 -23.00 17.23 11.73
CA LYS A 157 -22.79 15.96 12.46
C LYS A 157 -22.54 16.19 13.94
N LYS A 158 -21.73 17.19 14.32
CA LYS A 158 -21.47 17.52 15.72
C LYS A 158 -22.75 17.93 16.44
N LEU A 159 -23.56 18.78 15.82
CA LEU A 159 -24.87 19.19 16.35
C LEU A 159 -25.81 17.98 16.50
N ALA A 160 -25.98 17.15 15.47
CA ALA A 160 -26.84 15.97 15.57
C ALA A 160 -26.34 14.94 16.61
N PHE A 161 -25.02 14.84 16.82
CA PHE A 161 -24.46 14.01 17.88
C PHE A 161 -24.73 14.59 19.27
N HIS A 162 -24.62 15.91 19.42
CA HIS A 162 -24.99 16.61 20.64
C HIS A 162 -26.46 16.38 20.97
N ASP A 163 -27.37 16.64 20.03
CA ASP A 163 -28.82 16.42 20.18
C ASP A 163 -29.12 14.98 20.63
N TRP A 164 -28.53 13.98 19.96
CA TRP A 164 -28.69 12.57 20.34
C TRP A 164 -28.16 12.26 21.74
N LYS A 165 -27.05 12.89 22.16
CA LYS A 165 -26.47 12.70 23.49
C LYS A 165 -27.34 13.35 24.57
N SER A 166 -27.82 14.57 24.33
CA SER A 166 -28.64 15.33 25.28
C SER A 166 -30.02 14.69 25.51
N ASN A 167 -30.55 13.98 24.52
CA ASN A 167 -31.81 13.25 24.63
C ASN A 167 -31.65 11.81 25.15
N GLY A 168 -30.61 11.52 25.94
CA GLY A 168 -30.47 10.20 26.60
C GLY A 168 -29.96 9.07 25.70
N ARG A 169 -29.47 9.36 24.49
CA ARG A 169 -28.93 8.37 23.53
C ARG A 169 -29.95 7.30 23.14
N PRO A 170 -31.10 7.71 22.58
CA PRO A 170 -32.15 6.77 22.18
C PRO A 170 -31.60 5.73 21.20
N LYS A 171 -32.04 4.48 21.38
CA LYS A 171 -31.60 3.31 20.59
C LYS A 171 -32.68 2.82 19.63
N GLU A 172 -33.90 3.28 19.80
CA GLU A 172 -35.07 2.92 19.03
C GLU A 172 -34.86 3.35 17.57
N SER A 173 -35.15 2.45 16.63
CA SER A 173 -35.02 2.70 15.19
C SER A 173 -35.76 3.95 14.74
N ASP A 174 -36.89 4.25 15.38
CA ASP A 174 -37.78 5.35 15.02
C ASP A 174 -37.46 6.69 15.66
N SER A 175 -36.49 6.72 16.59
CA SER A 175 -36.04 7.96 17.19
C SER A 175 -35.53 8.95 16.13
N ILE A 176 -36.15 10.13 16.10
CA ILE A 176 -35.77 11.24 15.22
C ILE A 176 -34.29 11.62 15.41
N TYR A 177 -33.80 11.61 16.66
CA TYR A 177 -32.41 11.93 16.98
C TYR A 177 -31.43 10.87 16.46
N LEU A 178 -31.78 9.59 16.55
CA LEU A 178 -30.96 8.52 15.99
C LEU A 178 -30.94 8.58 14.46
N LYS A 179 -32.09 8.80 13.82
CA LYS A 179 -32.22 8.99 12.37
C LYS A 179 -31.37 10.17 11.89
N LYS A 180 -31.48 11.34 12.53
CA LYS A 180 -30.70 12.56 12.21
C LYS A 180 -29.18 12.35 12.37
N LYS A 181 -28.75 11.66 13.44
CA LYS A 181 -27.32 11.31 13.66
C LYS A 181 -26.79 10.37 12.58
N LYS A 182 -27.57 9.35 12.19
CA LYS A 182 -27.21 8.42 11.11
C LYS A 182 -27.10 9.17 9.77
N LEU A 183 -28.08 10.00 9.44
CA LEU A 183 -28.12 10.80 8.21
C LEU A 183 -26.93 11.75 8.10
N THR A 184 -26.65 12.56 9.12
CA THR A 184 -25.51 13.50 9.10
C THR A 184 -24.15 12.78 9.02
N THR A 185 -24.03 11.59 9.62
CA THR A 185 -22.85 10.74 9.45
C THR A 185 -22.70 10.24 8.01
N HIS A 186 -23.81 9.87 7.37
CA HIS A 186 -23.83 9.46 5.97
C HIS A 186 -23.42 10.62 5.05
N ILE A 187 -24.01 11.80 5.22
CA ILE A 187 -23.69 13.02 4.44
C ILE A 187 -22.21 13.33 4.53
N LEU A 188 -21.62 13.34 5.74
CA LEU A 188 -20.18 13.57 5.88
C LEU A 188 -19.33 12.56 5.10
N ARG A 189 -19.69 11.27 5.13
CA ARG A 189 -18.99 10.23 4.36
C ARG A 189 -19.15 10.43 2.85
N LYS A 190 -20.31 10.89 2.40
CA LYS A 190 -20.58 11.22 0.99
C LYS A 190 -19.69 12.38 0.53
N GLU A 191 -19.68 13.49 1.26
CA GLU A 191 -18.85 14.66 0.93
C GLU A 191 -17.36 14.33 0.89
N CYS A 192 -16.85 13.57 1.87
CA CYS A 192 -15.46 13.11 1.85
C CYS A 192 -15.15 12.23 0.63
N ARG A 193 -16.09 11.35 0.22
CA ARG A 193 -15.90 10.49 -0.96
C ARG A 193 -15.89 11.30 -2.26
N LEU A 194 -16.81 12.25 -2.40
CA LEU A 194 -16.87 13.14 -3.56
C LEU A 194 -15.57 13.94 -3.71
N GLU A 195 -15.07 14.50 -2.61
CA GLU A 195 -13.85 15.31 -2.65
C GLU A 195 -12.60 14.46 -2.96
N VAL A 196 -12.50 13.25 -2.41
CA VAL A 196 -11.43 12.31 -2.76
C VAL A 196 -11.51 11.92 -4.24
N ALA A 197 -12.70 11.70 -4.79
CA ALA A 197 -12.89 11.40 -6.20
C ALA A 197 -12.46 12.58 -7.09
N LYS A 198 -12.89 13.81 -6.76
CA LYS A 198 -12.46 15.05 -7.45
C LYS A 198 -10.94 15.21 -7.41
N HIS A 199 -10.32 15.02 -6.26
CA HIS A 199 -8.87 15.08 -6.12
C HIS A 199 -8.17 14.04 -7.02
N ARG A 200 -8.69 12.80 -7.08
CA ARG A 200 -8.14 11.76 -7.98
C ARG A 200 -8.27 12.13 -9.45
N ILE A 201 -9.40 12.69 -9.86
CA ILE A 201 -9.63 13.18 -11.23
C ILE A 201 -8.62 14.29 -11.55
N ASN A 202 -8.48 15.27 -10.66
CA ASN A 202 -7.52 16.37 -10.83
C ASN A 202 -6.08 15.87 -10.92
N GLU A 203 -5.67 14.91 -10.09
CA GLU A 203 -4.33 14.31 -10.16
C GLU A 203 -4.11 13.55 -11.48
N ARG A 204 -5.12 12.84 -12.00
CA ARG A 204 -5.07 12.22 -13.32
C ARG A 204 -4.95 13.26 -14.43
N GLN A 205 -5.73 14.34 -14.36
CA GLN A 205 -5.66 15.42 -15.35
C GLN A 205 -4.29 16.10 -15.34
N LYS A 206 -3.73 16.37 -14.15
CA LYS A 206 -2.36 16.87 -14.01
C LYS A 206 -1.34 15.92 -14.63
N LEU A 207 -1.50 14.62 -14.46
CA LEU A 207 -0.63 13.61 -15.07
C LEU A 207 -0.72 13.63 -16.60
N ILE A 208 -1.93 13.71 -17.15
CA ILE A 208 -2.17 13.82 -18.60
C ILE A 208 -1.52 15.10 -19.15
N ASN A 209 -1.73 16.24 -18.48
CA ASN A 209 -1.17 17.52 -18.91
C ASN A 209 0.37 17.56 -18.79
N ALA A 210 0.92 16.98 -17.72
CA ALA A 210 2.37 16.94 -17.48
C ALA A 210 3.11 15.95 -18.38
N ARG A 211 2.41 14.97 -18.98
CA ARG A 211 3.01 13.93 -19.85
C ARG A 211 3.83 14.54 -21.00
N THR A 212 3.38 15.65 -21.57
CA THR A 212 3.99 16.27 -22.75
C THR A 212 4.84 17.50 -22.42
N SER A 213 4.56 18.19 -21.32
CA SER A 213 5.09 19.53 -21.03
C SER A 213 6.05 19.60 -19.83
N ASP A 214 5.87 18.77 -18.80
CA ASP A 214 6.68 18.80 -17.58
C ASP A 214 6.96 17.38 -17.06
N ARG A 215 8.08 16.83 -17.54
CA ARG A 215 8.52 15.47 -17.22
C ARG A 215 8.83 15.28 -15.73
N ASN A 216 9.27 16.34 -15.04
CA ASN A 216 9.59 16.27 -13.61
C ASN A 216 8.31 16.15 -12.78
N MET A 217 7.29 16.94 -13.12
CA MET A 217 5.97 16.86 -12.50
C MET A 217 5.30 15.50 -12.79
N PHE A 218 5.41 15.00 -14.03
CA PHE A 218 4.93 13.68 -14.41
C PHE A 218 5.50 12.57 -13.52
N TYR A 219 6.83 12.50 -13.38
CA TYR A 219 7.47 11.49 -12.53
C TYR A 219 7.19 11.69 -11.04
N LYS A 220 7.03 12.93 -10.58
CA LYS A 220 6.63 13.23 -9.19
C LYS A 220 5.23 12.69 -8.88
N ILE A 221 4.27 12.85 -9.81
CA ILE A 221 2.91 12.31 -9.67
C ILE A 221 2.92 10.78 -9.74
N ILE A 222 3.71 10.17 -10.62
CA ILE A 222 3.87 8.71 -10.64
C ILE A 222 4.46 8.19 -9.32
N LYS A 223 5.49 8.85 -8.79
CA LYS A 223 6.11 8.47 -7.50
C LYS A 223 5.15 8.64 -6.32
N SER A 224 4.26 9.63 -6.33
CA SER A 224 3.28 9.81 -5.27
C SER A 224 2.13 8.79 -5.35
N GLN A 225 1.80 8.30 -6.55
CA GLN A 225 0.78 7.27 -6.77
C GLN A 225 1.29 5.84 -6.58
N ARG A 226 2.58 5.59 -6.83
CA ARG A 226 3.26 4.41 -6.31
C ARG A 226 3.23 4.54 -4.79
N GLY A 227 2.24 3.90 -4.14
CA GLY A 227 2.28 3.72 -2.71
C GLY A 227 3.66 3.20 -2.29
N LYS A 228 4.05 3.34 -1.02
CA LYS A 228 5.17 2.58 -0.49
C LYS A 228 4.81 1.11 -0.67
N LEU A 229 5.16 0.53 -1.82
CA LEU A 229 5.06 -0.89 -2.11
C LEU A 229 6.09 -1.52 -1.18
N SER A 230 5.70 -1.71 0.08
CA SER A 230 6.40 -2.58 1.02
C SER A 230 6.06 -4.05 0.76
N ARG A 231 5.29 -4.33 -0.29
CA ARG A 231 5.11 -5.67 -0.80
C ARG A 231 6.33 -5.97 -1.65
N PHE A 232 7.34 -6.55 -1.00
CA PHE A 232 8.21 -7.48 -1.69
C PHE A 232 7.27 -8.49 -2.35
N ILE A 233 7.32 -8.55 -3.68
CA ILE A 233 6.73 -9.70 -4.36
C ILE A 233 7.60 -10.86 -3.88
N ASP A 234 7.04 -11.84 -3.19
CA ASP A 234 7.82 -13.00 -2.71
C ASP A 234 7.93 -14.06 -3.82
N GLN A 235 7.00 -14.04 -4.77
CA GLN A 235 6.88 -14.97 -5.88
C GLN A 235 6.27 -14.30 -7.11
N LEU A 236 6.91 -14.46 -8.26
CA LEU A 236 6.48 -14.00 -9.57
C LEU A 236 6.32 -15.21 -10.48
N HIS A 237 5.13 -15.42 -11.03
CA HIS A 237 4.88 -16.43 -12.06
C HIS A 237 4.92 -15.77 -13.44
N VAL A 238 5.77 -16.29 -14.33
CA VAL A 238 5.90 -15.87 -15.73
C VAL A 238 5.92 -17.13 -16.58
N ASP A 239 4.92 -17.30 -17.43
CA ASP A 239 4.70 -18.52 -18.21
C ASP A 239 4.70 -19.77 -17.28
N ASP A 240 5.48 -20.79 -17.60
CA ASP A 240 5.66 -22.00 -16.77
C ASP A 240 6.69 -21.83 -15.65
N ASN A 241 7.32 -20.66 -15.53
CA ASN A 241 8.39 -20.41 -14.58
C ASN A 241 7.92 -19.62 -13.36
N THR A 242 8.50 -19.97 -12.22
CA THR A 242 8.24 -19.31 -10.95
C THR A 242 9.54 -18.73 -10.41
N TYR A 243 9.57 -17.43 -10.21
CA TYR A 243 10.70 -16.67 -9.70
C TYR A 243 10.42 -16.22 -8.26
N HIS A 244 11.40 -16.36 -7.37
CA HIS A 244 11.27 -16.00 -5.95
C HIS A 244 12.28 -14.94 -5.55
N ASN A 245 11.90 -14.10 -4.58
CA ASN A 245 12.75 -13.10 -3.91
C ASN A 245 13.70 -12.35 -4.88
N ASP A 246 14.98 -12.72 -4.88
CA ASP A 246 16.05 -12.03 -5.62
C ASP A 246 15.97 -12.25 -7.14
N ASN A 247 15.36 -13.35 -7.59
CA ASN A 247 15.26 -13.71 -9.01
C ASN A 247 14.03 -13.09 -9.68
N ILE A 248 13.20 -12.34 -8.93
CA ILE A 248 11.99 -11.71 -9.47
C ILE A 248 12.33 -10.62 -10.49
N ILE A 249 13.44 -9.90 -10.28
CA ILE A 249 13.91 -8.89 -11.24
C ILE A 249 14.29 -9.57 -12.56
N GLU A 250 14.91 -10.75 -12.49
CA GLU A 250 15.27 -11.54 -13.66
C GLU A 250 14.02 -12.10 -14.36
N GLY A 251 13.03 -12.58 -13.60
CA GLY A 251 11.74 -13.00 -14.14
C GLY A 251 11.02 -11.88 -14.90
N TRP A 252 10.98 -10.68 -14.33
CA TRP A 252 10.46 -9.50 -15.02
C TRP A 252 11.28 -9.16 -16.27
N ARG A 253 12.61 -9.20 -16.17
CA ARG A 253 13.50 -8.92 -17.30
C ARG A 253 13.26 -9.90 -18.45
N SER A 254 13.18 -11.19 -18.13
CA SER A 254 12.90 -12.25 -19.10
C SER A 254 11.53 -12.05 -19.76
N HIS A 255 10.47 -11.84 -18.95
CA HIS A 255 9.12 -11.60 -19.44
C HIS A 255 9.03 -10.43 -20.43
N PHE A 256 9.51 -9.25 -20.01
CA PHE A 256 9.45 -8.06 -20.87
C PHE A 256 10.40 -8.16 -22.07
N HIS A 257 11.51 -8.87 -21.94
CA HIS A 257 12.40 -9.14 -23.07
C HIS A 257 11.73 -10.02 -24.12
N LYS A 258 10.98 -11.06 -23.71
CA LYS A 258 10.16 -11.88 -24.62
C LYS A 258 9.09 -11.05 -25.31
N LEU A 259 8.34 -10.23 -24.55
CA LEU A 259 7.33 -9.33 -25.12
C LEU A 259 7.92 -8.34 -26.13
N ALA A 260 9.18 -7.93 -25.95
CA ALA A 260 9.86 -7.04 -26.87
C ALA A 260 10.38 -7.74 -28.14
N LYS A 261 10.54 -9.07 -28.14
CA LYS A 261 11.02 -9.82 -29.31
C LYS A 261 9.89 -10.12 -30.30
N LYS A 262 10.10 -9.70 -31.54
CA LYS A 262 9.20 -9.83 -32.69
C LYS A 262 8.74 -11.28 -32.94
N GLU A 263 9.59 -12.25 -32.63
CA GLU A 263 9.42 -13.66 -32.97
C GLU A 263 8.49 -14.45 -32.04
N GLN A 264 8.15 -13.92 -30.86
CA GLN A 264 7.45 -14.68 -29.80
C GLN A 264 6.04 -14.17 -29.46
N ASN A 265 5.53 -13.17 -30.18
CA ASN A 265 4.21 -12.58 -29.90
C ASN A 265 3.35 -12.59 -31.16
N GLN A 266 2.36 -13.48 -31.22
CA GLN A 266 1.46 -13.61 -32.38
C GLN A 266 0.60 -12.36 -32.62
N ASN A 267 0.47 -11.48 -31.62
CA ASN A 267 -0.26 -10.22 -31.67
C ASN A 267 0.66 -8.99 -31.77
N TYR A 268 1.89 -9.16 -32.25
CA TYR A 268 2.82 -8.03 -32.39
C TYR A 268 2.32 -7.06 -33.47
N ASP A 269 2.09 -5.80 -33.09
CA ASP A 269 1.56 -4.78 -34.00
C ASP A 269 2.63 -4.32 -35.00
N ILE A 270 2.66 -5.01 -36.14
CA ILE A 270 3.59 -4.77 -37.25
C ILE A 270 3.43 -3.33 -37.77
N GLN A 271 2.21 -2.78 -37.77
CA GLN A 271 1.95 -1.43 -38.28
C GLN A 271 2.57 -0.37 -37.38
N TYR A 272 2.52 -0.55 -36.06
CA TYR A 272 3.16 0.35 -35.11
C TYR A 272 4.69 0.32 -35.22
N LEU A 273 5.28 -0.86 -35.46
CA LEU A 273 6.73 -1.00 -35.65
C LEU A 273 7.21 -0.29 -36.93
N ASP A 274 6.49 -0.44 -38.05
CA ASP A 274 6.77 0.29 -39.29
C ASP A 274 6.71 1.81 -39.08
N LEU A 275 5.79 2.28 -38.24
CA LEU A 275 5.66 3.67 -37.85
C LEU A 275 6.89 4.16 -37.08
N ILE A 276 7.36 3.39 -36.09
CA ILE A 276 8.57 3.70 -35.32
C ILE A 276 9.82 3.69 -36.22
N GLU A 277 9.95 2.72 -37.12
CA GLU A 277 11.09 2.64 -38.04
C GLU A 277 11.13 3.82 -39.01
N LYS A 278 9.96 4.26 -39.49
CA LYS A 278 9.83 5.49 -40.30
C LYS A 278 10.22 6.72 -39.50
N GLU A 279 9.73 6.88 -38.27
CA GLU A 279 10.09 7.99 -37.38
C GLU A 279 11.60 8.00 -37.07
N ALA A 280 12.19 6.83 -36.80
CA ALA A 280 13.62 6.70 -36.54
C ALA A 280 14.46 7.10 -37.77
N LYS A 281 14.06 6.69 -38.98
CA LYS A 281 14.70 7.13 -40.23
C LYS A 281 14.63 8.63 -40.41
N ILE A 282 13.46 9.24 -40.22
CA ILE A 282 13.27 10.70 -40.30
C ILE A 282 14.20 11.42 -39.31
N ILE A 283 14.32 10.92 -38.08
CA ILE A 283 15.24 11.49 -37.08
C ILE A 283 16.69 11.37 -37.54
N ILE A 284 17.11 10.20 -38.04
CA ILE A 284 18.47 9.98 -38.56
C ILE A 284 18.77 10.92 -39.71
N ASP A 285 17.84 11.10 -40.64
CA ASP A 285 18.02 11.96 -41.80
C ASP A 285 18.08 13.44 -41.40
N ILE A 286 17.21 13.88 -40.48
CA ILE A 286 17.29 15.23 -39.88
C ILE A 286 18.64 15.45 -39.18
N CYS A 287 19.16 14.43 -38.48
CA CYS A 287 20.45 14.52 -37.81
C CYS A 287 21.63 14.55 -38.79
N LYS A 288 21.54 13.84 -39.92
CA LYS A 288 22.55 13.85 -40.99
C LYS A 288 22.57 15.17 -41.76
N ASP A 289 21.39 15.73 -42.06
CA ASP A 289 21.28 16.99 -42.80
C ASP A 289 21.64 18.22 -41.96
N ARG A 290 21.49 18.16 -40.64
CA ARG A 290 21.71 19.35 -39.77
C ARG A 290 23.11 19.51 -39.19
N PHE A 291 24.02 18.53 -39.30
CA PHE A 291 25.32 18.61 -38.61
C PHE A 291 26.51 18.01 -39.37
N LYS A 292 27.30 18.89 -40.02
CA LYS A 292 28.73 18.68 -40.22
C LYS A 292 29.45 19.05 -38.91
N HIS A 293 29.71 18.08 -38.04
CA HIS A 293 30.44 18.32 -36.78
C HIS A 293 31.92 17.94 -36.90
N ASN A 294 32.77 18.74 -36.25
CA ASN A 294 34.18 18.41 -36.00
C ASN A 294 34.29 17.19 -35.07
N PRO A 295 35.33 16.36 -35.23
CA PRO A 295 35.54 15.20 -34.37
C PRO A 295 35.78 15.62 -32.91
N ILE A 296 35.09 14.93 -31.99
CA ILE A 296 35.15 15.12 -30.54
C ILE A 296 36.46 14.53 -30.01
N THR A 297 37.13 15.22 -29.09
CA THR A 297 38.43 14.79 -28.52
C THR A 297 38.27 13.88 -27.30
N GLU A 298 39.29 13.06 -27.01
CA GLU A 298 39.29 12.13 -25.87
C GLU A 298 39.15 12.85 -24.50
N GLU A 299 39.65 14.08 -24.40
CA GLU A 299 39.50 14.90 -23.18
C GLU A 299 38.04 15.29 -22.93
N GLU A 300 37.26 15.59 -23.98
CA GLU A 300 35.84 15.90 -23.85
C GLU A 300 35.04 14.67 -23.37
N ILE A 301 35.44 13.48 -23.83
CA ILE A 301 34.84 12.21 -23.41
C ILE A 301 35.17 11.94 -21.93
N SER A 302 36.44 12.07 -21.54
CA SER A 302 36.88 11.83 -20.15
C SER A 302 36.23 12.81 -19.16
N LYS A 303 36.10 14.08 -19.54
CA LYS A 303 35.43 15.12 -18.74
C LYS A 303 33.92 14.84 -18.60
N ALA A 304 33.27 14.33 -19.64
CA ALA A 304 31.87 13.92 -19.59
C ALA A 304 31.65 12.70 -18.66
N ILE A 305 32.54 11.71 -18.71
CA ILE A 305 32.51 10.51 -17.84
C ILE A 305 32.73 10.90 -16.37
N SER A 306 33.73 11.75 -16.09
CA SER A 306 34.00 12.30 -14.76
C SER A 306 32.78 13.03 -14.17
N CYS A 307 32.06 13.77 -15.00
CA CYS A 307 30.85 14.50 -14.60
C CYS A 307 29.62 13.59 -14.33
N LEU A 308 29.59 12.36 -14.85
CA LEU A 308 28.50 11.39 -14.60
C LEU A 308 28.57 10.77 -13.20
N ASN A 309 29.79 10.53 -12.69
CA ASN A 309 29.98 9.86 -11.40
C ASN A 309 29.61 10.72 -10.19
N ARG A 310 29.64 12.06 -10.31
CA ARG A 310 29.33 12.98 -9.20
C ARG A 310 27.84 13.27 -8.99
N ASN A 311 26.95 13.02 -9.95
CA ASN A 311 25.52 13.32 -9.83
C ASN A 311 24.65 12.33 -10.64
N LYS A 312 24.49 11.10 -10.10
CA LYS A 312 23.81 9.97 -10.77
C LYS A 312 22.32 10.18 -11.14
N ILE A 313 21.67 11.29 -10.77
CA ILE A 313 20.22 11.47 -11.00
C ILE A 313 19.87 12.63 -11.94
N CYS A 314 20.68 13.69 -12.05
CA CYS A 314 20.28 14.89 -12.80
C CYS A 314 20.80 15.00 -14.25
N ARG A 315 21.88 14.28 -14.63
CA ARG A 315 22.54 14.49 -15.93
C ARG A 315 22.52 13.32 -16.91
N SER A 316 21.85 12.22 -16.59
CA SER A 316 21.68 11.10 -17.54
C SER A 316 20.86 11.49 -18.79
N PHE A 317 20.15 12.63 -18.76
CA PHE A 317 19.27 13.07 -19.84
C PHE A 317 19.96 13.93 -20.93
N LEU A 318 20.88 14.84 -20.56
CA LEU A 318 21.67 15.57 -21.57
C LEU A 318 22.61 14.63 -22.34
N LEU A 319 23.08 13.56 -21.69
CA LEU A 319 23.92 12.56 -22.32
C LEU A 319 23.14 11.53 -23.13
N LYS A 320 21.85 11.24 -22.89
CA LYS A 320 21.09 10.33 -23.77
C LYS A 320 20.87 10.91 -25.17
N ASN A 321 20.72 12.22 -25.28
CA ASN A 321 20.71 12.88 -26.59
C ASN A 321 22.12 12.87 -27.20
N LYS A 322 23.18 13.25 -26.46
CA LYS A 322 24.57 13.21 -26.99
C LYS A 322 25.13 11.80 -27.29
N ILE A 323 24.70 10.76 -26.56
CA ILE A 323 25.08 9.35 -26.79
C ILE A 323 24.27 8.77 -27.95
N SER A 324 23.00 9.13 -28.12
CA SER A 324 22.26 8.76 -29.34
C SER A 324 22.93 9.37 -30.59
N TYR A 325 23.58 10.53 -30.46
CA TYR A 325 24.46 11.11 -31.48
C TYR A 325 25.80 10.35 -31.67
N MET A 326 26.32 9.65 -30.65
CA MET A 326 27.57 8.87 -30.77
C MET A 326 27.38 7.44 -31.29
N VAL A 327 26.23 6.82 -31.02
CA VAL A 327 25.95 5.42 -31.41
C VAL A 327 25.91 5.24 -32.94
N VAL A 328 25.63 6.31 -33.68
CA VAL A 328 25.55 6.26 -35.15
C VAL A 328 26.93 6.28 -35.83
N SER A 329 27.98 6.78 -35.17
CA SER A 329 29.27 7.05 -35.86
C SER A 329 30.40 6.06 -35.55
N ASN A 330 30.30 5.16 -34.56
CA ASN A 330 31.41 4.23 -34.27
C ASN A 330 30.93 2.89 -33.66
N CYS A 331 30.33 2.03 -34.50
CA CYS A 331 29.93 0.67 -34.14
C CYS A 331 31.10 -0.33 -33.90
N LYS A 332 32.37 0.06 -34.07
CA LYS A 332 33.53 -0.83 -33.78
C LYS A 332 34.13 -0.67 -32.38
N ILE A 333 33.93 0.46 -31.70
CA ILE A 333 34.57 0.75 -30.41
C ILE A 333 33.78 0.15 -29.24
N PHE A 334 32.45 0.04 -29.36
CA PHE A 334 31.60 -0.48 -28.29
C PHE A 334 31.77 -1.99 -28.06
N THR A 335 32.13 -2.77 -29.08
CA THR A 335 32.39 -4.20 -28.93
C THR A 335 33.62 -4.46 -28.06
N THR A 336 34.65 -3.62 -28.17
CA THR A 336 35.90 -3.74 -27.40
C THR A 336 35.73 -3.31 -25.95
N ILE A 337 34.93 -2.27 -25.67
CA ILE A 337 34.67 -1.80 -24.30
C ILE A 337 33.74 -2.76 -23.53
N TYR A 338 32.78 -3.39 -24.22
CA TYR A 338 31.88 -4.37 -23.59
C TYR A 338 32.62 -5.66 -23.19
N GLN A 339 33.66 -6.06 -23.93
CA GLN A 339 34.52 -7.22 -23.63
C GLN A 339 35.59 -6.96 -22.55
N GLN A 340 35.80 -5.71 -22.15
CA GLN A 340 36.76 -5.36 -21.08
C GLN A 340 36.10 -5.02 -19.74
N ILE A 341 34.78 -4.75 -19.73
CA ILE A 341 34.03 -4.34 -18.54
C ILE A 341 33.11 -5.46 -18.01
N PHE A 342 32.75 -6.43 -18.85
CA PHE A 342 32.03 -7.65 -18.49
C PHE A 342 32.80 -8.86 -19.03
#